data_AF-A0A820UKB2-F1
#
_entry.id   AF-A0A820UKB2-F1
#
_cell.length_a   1.000
_cell.length_b   1.000
_cell.length_c   1.000
_cell.angle_alpha   90.00
_cell.angle_beta   90.00
_cell.angle_gamma   90.00
#
_symmetry.space_group_name_H-M   'P 1'
#
loop_
_entity.id
_entity.type
_entity.pdbx_description
1 polymer ?
#
loop_
_entity_poly.entity_id
_entity_poly.type
_entity_poly.pdbx_seq_one_letter_code
_entity_poly.pdbx_strand_id
1 'polypeptide(L)'
;IAAAYDTTRIHIFHNASQLSAAWRQTFADGKVRGGELARRPEMLEYFENYFSREEALALSQRVIGLYTLTLNASAVQLNEFASRAISQLTAAFDSDLYEDFVDTWGTHIITRSLVGGMIEERAKVIRCSRVSDDARFAHCIPFGDRGPISSNCTYYTDRMRVISKRRLGGNQEIDNDYEWKKTLATGPALLQILEMVPLFEFVTDKAVKQNLITIIRYRQRQFDVSQAESVRLVDSRLQPCVSGAQTITNAPFKSLSVPYPILGEYCII
;
A
#
# COMPACT_ATOMS: atom_id res chain seq x y z
N ILE A 1 -25.85 -9.16 -4.64
CA ILE A 1 -25.36 -8.18 -3.64
C ILE A 1 -24.87 -6.98 -4.43
N ALA A 2 -25.55 -5.83 -4.30
CA ALA A 2 -25.14 -4.61 -4.99
C ALA A 2 -23.97 -3.99 -4.23
N ALA A 3 -22.87 -3.69 -4.91
CA ALA A 3 -21.74 -2.98 -4.30
C ALA A 3 -22.15 -1.54 -3.97
N ALA A 4 -21.73 -1.03 -2.81
CA ALA A 4 -22.02 0.34 -2.40
C ALA A 4 -21.27 1.37 -3.26
N TYR A 5 -20.11 0.99 -3.79
CA TYR A 5 -19.36 1.73 -4.81
C TYR A 5 -18.38 0.80 -5.53
N ASP A 6 -18.11 1.08 -6.81
CA ASP A 6 -17.13 0.39 -7.67
C ASP A 6 -16.32 1.47 -8.38
N THR A 7 -15.09 1.72 -7.89
CA THR A 7 -14.24 2.81 -8.41
C THR A 7 -12.93 2.25 -8.93
N THR A 8 -12.47 2.77 -10.07
CA THR A 8 -11.19 2.38 -10.68
C THR A 8 -10.29 3.60 -10.77
N ARG A 9 -9.03 3.45 -10.37
CA ARG A 9 -7.99 4.48 -10.54
C ARG A 9 -6.74 3.86 -11.12
N ILE A 10 -6.12 4.59 -12.04
CA ILE A 10 -4.86 4.19 -12.67
C ILE A 10 -3.84 5.28 -12.39
N HIS A 11 -2.69 4.88 -11.90
CA HIS A 11 -1.57 5.77 -11.67
C HIS A 11 -0.33 5.22 -12.35
N ILE A 12 0.47 6.13 -12.89
CA ILE A 12 1.71 5.81 -13.56
C ILE A 12 2.83 6.46 -12.75
N PHE A 13 3.79 5.65 -12.36
CA PHE A 13 4.95 6.04 -11.59
C PHE A 13 6.17 5.83 -12.47
N HIS A 14 6.94 6.88 -12.71
CA HIS A 14 8.14 6.84 -13.56
C HIS A 14 9.41 6.47 -12.78
N ASN A 15 9.34 6.50 -11.44
CA ASN A 15 10.47 6.21 -10.56
C ASN A 15 9.98 5.79 -9.16
N ALA A 16 10.90 5.30 -8.34
CA ALA A 16 10.60 4.84 -6.98
C ALA A 16 10.17 5.99 -6.07
N SER A 17 10.74 7.19 -6.25
CA SER A 17 10.36 8.39 -5.49
C SER A 17 8.87 8.74 -5.65
N GLN A 18 8.33 8.69 -6.86
CA GLN A 18 6.92 8.98 -7.13
C GLN A 18 5.99 7.95 -6.48
N LEU A 19 6.34 6.66 -6.56
CA LEU A 19 5.57 5.59 -5.91
C LEU A 19 5.60 5.76 -4.39
N SER A 20 6.80 5.98 -3.81
CA SER A 20 6.99 6.19 -2.38
C SER A 20 6.23 7.42 -1.86
N ALA A 21 6.28 8.54 -2.58
CA ALA A 21 5.53 9.74 -2.23
C ALA A 21 4.02 9.52 -2.27
N ALA A 22 3.52 8.85 -3.31
CA ALA A 22 2.10 8.53 -3.41
C ALA A 22 1.64 7.60 -2.28
N TRP A 23 2.47 6.64 -1.87
CA TRP A 23 2.17 5.76 -0.74
C TRP A 23 2.10 6.49 0.58
N ARG A 24 3.08 7.35 0.88
CA ARG A 24 3.07 8.20 2.08
C ARG A 24 1.81 9.06 2.13
N GLN A 25 1.45 9.66 0.99
CA GLN A 25 0.21 10.45 0.86
C GLN A 25 -1.04 9.58 1.10
N THR A 26 -1.14 8.41 0.46
CA THR A 26 -2.32 7.56 0.62
C THR A 26 -2.46 6.98 2.01
N PHE A 27 -1.34 6.71 2.68
CA PHE A 27 -1.35 6.27 4.07
C PHE A 27 -1.84 7.37 5.01
N ALA A 28 -1.39 8.61 4.81
CA ALA A 28 -1.92 9.75 5.56
C ALA A 28 -3.45 9.89 5.37
N ASP A 29 -3.97 9.51 4.20
CA ASP A 29 -5.40 9.44 3.90
C ASP A 29 -6.10 8.13 4.34
N GLY A 30 -5.37 7.21 4.98
CA GLY A 30 -5.89 5.91 5.42
C GLY A 30 -6.12 4.87 4.31
N LYS A 31 -5.80 5.19 3.05
CA LYS A 31 -6.02 4.33 1.87
C LYS A 31 -4.93 3.27 1.76
N VAL A 32 -5.34 1.99 1.71
CA VAL A 32 -4.40 0.91 1.37
C VAL A 32 -4.16 0.95 -0.13
N ARG A 33 -2.91 1.20 -0.53
CA ARG A 33 -2.48 0.97 -1.91
C ARG A 33 -1.58 -0.26 -1.95
N GLY A 34 -2.16 -1.39 -2.36
CA GLY A 34 -1.43 -2.63 -2.60
C GLY A 34 -1.14 -3.42 -1.33
N GLY A 35 -1.81 -4.57 -1.21
CA GLY A 35 -1.69 -5.50 -0.09
C GLY A 35 -0.37 -6.29 -0.04
N GLU A 36 0.74 -5.67 -0.45
CA GLU A 36 2.04 -6.33 -0.57
C GLU A 36 3.11 -5.76 0.38
N LEU A 37 2.76 -4.76 1.18
CA LEU A 37 3.61 -4.25 2.27
C LEU A 37 3.37 -4.97 3.62
N ALA A 38 2.68 -6.12 3.59
CA ALA A 38 2.30 -6.87 4.79
C ALA A 38 3.43 -7.75 5.36
N ARG A 39 4.61 -7.75 4.74
CA ARG A 39 5.85 -8.36 5.23
C ARG A 39 6.96 -7.36 4.99
N ARG A 40 8.01 -7.28 5.82
CA ARG A 40 9.27 -6.57 5.48
C ARG A 40 9.74 -7.09 4.12
N PRO A 41 9.50 -6.39 2.99
CA PRO A 41 10.22 -6.73 1.78
C PRO A 41 11.65 -6.24 2.03
N GLU A 42 12.63 -6.84 1.38
CA GLU A 42 13.81 -6.05 1.06
C GLU A 42 13.31 -4.90 0.17
N MET A 43 13.14 -3.69 0.76
CA MET A 43 12.53 -2.54 0.09
C MET A 43 13.22 -2.25 -1.25
N LEU A 44 14.51 -2.57 -1.33
CA LEU A 44 15.29 -2.53 -2.55
C LEU A 44 14.78 -3.51 -3.61
N GLU A 45 14.68 -4.80 -3.32
CA GLU A 45 14.14 -5.82 -4.24
C GLU A 45 12.73 -5.44 -4.71
N TYR A 46 11.90 -4.94 -3.79
CA TYR A 46 10.57 -4.47 -4.11
C TYR A 46 10.61 -3.37 -5.18
N PHE A 47 11.40 -2.30 -4.97
CA PHE A 47 11.49 -1.23 -5.96
C PHE A 47 12.18 -1.68 -7.26
N GLU A 48 13.20 -2.53 -7.20
CA GLU A 48 13.89 -3.08 -8.38
C GLU A 48 12.96 -3.91 -9.28
N ASN A 49 12.02 -4.66 -8.68
CA ASN A 49 11.03 -5.43 -9.42
C ASN A 49 10.11 -4.55 -10.28
N TYR A 50 9.80 -3.33 -9.82
CA TYR A 50 8.95 -2.38 -10.55
C TYR A 50 9.71 -1.43 -11.46
N PHE A 51 10.89 -1.02 -11.05
CA PHE A 51 11.68 0.01 -11.70
C PHE A 51 13.04 -0.58 -12.11
N SER A 52 13.08 -1.13 -13.32
CA SER A 52 14.34 -1.45 -13.99
C SER A 52 14.77 -0.28 -14.89
N ARG A 53 15.98 -0.34 -15.46
CA ARG A 53 16.63 0.81 -16.14
C ARG A 53 15.75 1.58 -17.13
N GLU A 54 14.79 0.94 -17.78
CA GLU A 54 13.91 1.52 -18.79
C GLU A 54 12.42 1.43 -18.48
N GLU A 55 12.04 0.96 -17.29
CA GLU A 55 10.64 0.65 -16.96
C GLU A 55 10.06 1.64 -15.93
N ALA A 56 8.80 1.99 -16.14
CA ALA A 56 7.90 2.69 -15.25
C ALA A 56 6.80 1.70 -14.80
N LEU A 57 6.11 2.02 -13.71
CA LEU A 57 5.03 1.20 -13.16
C LEU A 57 3.69 1.86 -13.40
N ALA A 58 2.78 1.18 -14.09
CA ALA A 58 1.36 1.51 -14.05
C ALA A 58 0.63 0.59 -13.07
N LEU A 59 -0.19 1.19 -12.21
CA LEU A 59 -0.97 0.52 -11.18
C LEU A 59 -2.44 0.86 -11.37
N SER A 60 -3.28 -0.16 -11.58
CA SER A 60 -4.73 -0.07 -11.58
C SER A 60 -5.28 -0.68 -10.31
N GLN A 61 -6.15 0.05 -9.63
CA GLN A 61 -6.86 -0.43 -8.45
C GLN A 61 -8.35 -0.22 -8.65
N ARG A 62 -9.11 -1.32 -8.64
CA ARG A 62 -10.56 -1.33 -8.67
C ARG A 62 -11.07 -1.78 -7.30
N VAL A 63 -11.68 -0.85 -6.57
CA VAL A 63 -12.19 -1.08 -5.21
C VAL A 63 -13.70 -1.29 -5.27
N ILE A 64 -14.16 -2.38 -4.67
CA ILE A 64 -15.57 -2.77 -4.56
C ILE A 64 -15.94 -2.78 -3.10
N GLY A 65 -16.65 -1.74 -2.66
CA GLY A 65 -17.09 -1.65 -1.27
C GLY A 65 -18.37 -2.38 -0.99
N LEU A 66 -18.41 -3.09 0.13
CA LEU A 66 -19.62 -3.68 0.68
C LEU A 66 -20.19 -2.81 1.79
N TYR A 67 -19.38 -2.46 2.79
CA TYR A 67 -19.80 -1.68 3.95
C TYR A 67 -18.61 -0.99 4.63
N THR A 68 -18.90 -0.08 5.56
CA THR A 68 -17.92 0.48 6.49
C THR A 68 -18.09 -0.19 7.85
N LEU A 69 -17.04 -0.84 8.35
CA LEU A 69 -16.93 -1.29 9.72
C LEU A 69 -16.58 -0.09 10.61
N THR A 70 -17.32 0.09 11.70
CA THR A 70 -17.01 1.07 12.75
C THR A 70 -17.16 0.40 14.11
N LEU A 71 -16.06 0.35 14.86
CA LEU A 71 -16.02 -0.06 16.25
C LEU A 71 -16.12 1.19 17.13
N ASN A 72 -16.94 1.11 18.17
CA ASN A 72 -16.97 2.17 19.17
C ASN A 72 -15.65 2.12 19.97
N ALA A 73 -14.77 3.11 19.78
CA ALA A 73 -13.45 3.17 20.40
C ALA A 73 -13.50 3.03 21.94
N SER A 74 -14.56 3.53 22.59
CA SER A 74 -14.76 3.42 24.04
C SER A 74 -15.13 2.00 24.52
N ALA A 75 -15.55 1.13 23.60
CA ALA A 75 -15.95 -0.25 23.88
C ALA A 75 -14.97 -1.29 23.31
N VAL A 76 -13.86 -0.86 22.69
CA VAL A 76 -12.83 -1.78 22.20
C VAL A 76 -12.19 -2.46 23.40
N GLN A 77 -12.23 -3.79 23.39
CA GLN A 77 -11.55 -4.63 24.37
C GLN A 77 -10.63 -5.60 23.64
N LEU A 78 -9.45 -5.83 24.19
CA LEU A 78 -8.55 -6.85 23.70
C LEU A 78 -9.15 -8.23 23.99
N ASN A 79 -8.99 -9.16 23.06
CA ASN A 79 -9.35 -10.55 23.32
C ASN A 79 -8.40 -11.18 24.36
N GLU A 80 -8.73 -12.39 24.81
CA GLU A 80 -7.95 -13.07 25.85
C GLU A 80 -6.49 -13.32 25.44
N PHE A 81 -6.25 -13.59 24.15
CA PHE A 81 -4.93 -13.91 23.63
C PHE A 81 -4.02 -12.66 23.61
N ALA A 82 -4.51 -11.54 23.09
CA ALA A 82 -3.79 -10.27 23.06
C ALA A 82 -3.55 -9.75 24.49
N SER A 83 -4.57 -9.87 25.36
CA SER A 83 -4.45 -9.49 26.78
C SER A 83 -3.37 -10.31 27.49
N ARG A 84 -3.34 -11.63 27.26
CA ARG A 84 -2.32 -12.52 27.83
C ARG A 84 -0.93 -12.24 27.25
N ALA A 85 -0.81 -11.92 25.97
CA ALA A 85 0.46 -11.58 25.35
C ALA A 85 1.05 -10.30 25.95
N ILE A 86 0.23 -9.26 26.15
CA ILE A 86 0.64 -8.02 26.84
C ILE A 86 1.10 -8.32 28.26
N SER A 87 0.43 -9.23 28.96
CA SER A 87 0.81 -9.59 30.34
C SER A 87 2.14 -10.34 30.43
N GLN A 88 2.72 -10.82 29.31
CA GLN A 88 4.06 -11.42 29.28
C GLN A 88 5.17 -10.39 29.06
N LEU A 89 4.83 -9.16 28.67
CA LEU A 89 5.83 -8.10 28.50
C LEU A 89 6.37 -7.64 29.86
N THR A 90 7.67 -7.36 29.92
CA THR A 90 8.37 -7.01 31.15
C THR A 90 8.60 -5.52 31.30
N ALA A 91 8.58 -5.00 32.53
CA ALA A 91 8.92 -3.60 32.80
C ALA A 91 10.38 -3.27 32.41
N ALA A 92 11.30 -4.22 32.59
CA ALA A 92 12.65 -4.13 32.04
C ALA A 92 12.59 -4.24 30.51
N PHE A 93 13.24 -3.31 29.81
CA PHE A 93 13.23 -3.29 28.36
C PHE A 93 14.10 -4.42 27.79
N ASP A 94 13.45 -5.30 27.04
CA ASP A 94 14.04 -6.37 26.24
C ASP A 94 13.65 -6.11 24.79
N SER A 95 14.62 -5.80 23.93
CA SER A 95 14.30 -5.44 22.54
C SER A 95 13.64 -6.59 21.78
N ASP A 96 14.09 -7.82 22.02
CA ASP A 96 13.73 -8.97 21.20
C ASP A 96 12.30 -9.39 21.52
N LEU A 97 11.97 -9.45 22.82
CA LEU A 97 10.60 -9.72 23.27
C LEU A 97 9.59 -8.70 22.73
N TYR A 98 9.96 -7.42 22.69
CA TYR A 98 9.09 -6.35 22.21
C TYR A 98 8.99 -6.30 20.69
N GLU A 99 10.05 -6.64 19.96
CA GLU A 99 10.01 -6.84 18.51
C GLU A 99 9.06 -8.00 18.16
N ASP A 100 9.23 -9.17 18.80
CA ASP A 100 8.40 -10.35 18.58
C ASP A 100 6.91 -10.06 18.85
N PHE A 101 6.63 -9.29 19.91
CA PHE A 101 5.28 -8.85 20.21
C PHE A 101 4.69 -7.99 19.10
N VAL A 102 5.44 -6.99 18.61
CA VAL A 102 4.94 -6.07 17.57
C VAL A 102 4.85 -6.76 16.21
N ASP A 103 5.71 -7.73 15.88
CA ASP A 103 5.54 -8.56 14.67
C ASP A 103 4.27 -9.41 14.74
N THR A 104 3.99 -9.97 15.91
CA THR A 104 2.83 -10.85 16.08
C THR A 104 1.51 -10.10 16.11
N TRP A 105 1.45 -8.98 16.82
CA TRP A 105 0.19 -8.29 17.15
C TRP A 105 0.00 -6.95 16.43
N GLY A 106 1.04 -6.46 15.76
CA GLY A 106 1.05 -5.16 15.13
C GLY A 106 1.16 -4.00 16.12
N THR A 107 0.86 -2.80 15.63
CA THR A 107 1.08 -1.53 16.35
C THR A 107 -0.20 -0.77 16.67
N HIS A 108 -1.28 -1.06 15.96
CA HIS A 108 -2.54 -0.33 15.99
C HIS A 108 -3.74 -1.27 15.89
N ILE A 109 -4.86 -0.86 16.45
CA ILE A 109 -6.16 -1.51 16.29
C ILE A 109 -6.99 -0.67 15.33
N ILE A 110 -7.52 -1.31 14.29
CA ILE A 110 -8.39 -0.66 13.30
C ILE A 110 -9.77 -0.49 13.91
N THR A 111 -10.20 0.76 14.12
CA THR A 111 -11.53 1.08 14.67
C THR A 111 -12.53 1.46 13.61
N ARG A 112 -12.06 1.87 12.42
CA ARG A 112 -12.95 2.13 11.29
C ARG A 112 -12.30 1.73 9.99
N SER A 113 -13.00 0.96 9.18
CA SER A 113 -12.47 0.47 7.91
C SER A 113 -13.53 0.26 6.86
N LEU A 114 -13.13 0.46 5.62
CA LEU A 114 -13.88 0.10 4.44
C LEU A 114 -13.67 -1.38 4.13
N VAL A 115 -14.75 -2.15 4.03
CA VAL A 115 -14.74 -3.60 3.87
C VAL A 115 -15.33 -3.99 2.51
N GLY A 116 -14.67 -4.91 1.81
CA GLY A 116 -15.16 -5.45 0.54
C GLY A 116 -14.10 -6.22 -0.24
N GLY A 117 -13.92 -5.90 -1.53
CA GLY A 117 -12.90 -6.50 -2.38
C GLY A 117 -12.11 -5.48 -3.19
N MET A 118 -10.91 -5.87 -3.61
CA MET A 118 -10.10 -5.07 -4.54
C MET A 118 -9.48 -5.95 -5.62
N ILE A 119 -9.47 -5.45 -6.85
CA ILE A 119 -8.62 -5.97 -7.92
C ILE A 119 -7.49 -4.96 -8.11
N GLU A 120 -6.26 -5.43 -7.98
CA GLU A 120 -5.07 -4.66 -8.27
C GLU A 120 -4.35 -5.27 -9.47
N GLU A 121 -4.06 -4.44 -10.47
CA GLU A 121 -3.35 -4.86 -11.66
C GLU A 121 -2.13 -3.97 -11.87
N ARG A 122 -1.03 -4.59 -12.29
CA ARG A 122 0.24 -3.92 -12.48
C ARG A 122 0.74 -4.14 -13.88
N ALA A 123 1.27 -3.09 -14.49
CA ALA A 123 1.92 -3.15 -15.78
C ALA A 123 3.25 -2.43 -15.73
N LYS A 124 4.25 -3.02 -16.39
CA LYS A 124 5.51 -2.34 -16.70
C LYS A 124 5.33 -1.55 -17.98
N VAL A 125 5.85 -0.34 -18.00
CA VAL A 125 5.74 0.62 -19.11
C VAL A 125 7.14 1.07 -19.50
N ILE A 126 7.44 1.20 -20.79
CA ILE A 126 8.71 1.79 -21.24
C ILE A 126 8.73 3.29 -20.85
N ARG A 127 9.64 3.69 -19.95
CA ARG A 127 9.71 5.03 -19.34
C ARG A 127 9.92 6.15 -20.35
N CYS A 128 10.72 5.91 -21.38
CA CYS A 128 11.04 6.91 -22.41
C CYS A 128 10.12 6.83 -23.63
N SER A 129 8.95 6.22 -23.46
CA SER A 129 7.88 6.34 -24.44
C SER A 129 7.41 7.79 -24.52
N ARG A 130 7.10 8.29 -25.72
CA ARG A 130 6.59 9.66 -25.90
C ARG A 130 5.13 9.67 -25.45
N VAL A 131 4.92 9.82 -24.14
CA VAL A 131 3.60 10.02 -23.56
C VAL A 131 3.43 11.53 -23.37
N SER A 132 2.66 12.15 -24.26
CA SER A 132 2.28 13.57 -24.12
C SER A 132 1.11 13.78 -23.14
N ASP A 133 0.45 12.69 -22.72
CA ASP A 133 -0.75 12.70 -21.89
C ASP A 133 -0.88 11.36 -21.12
N ASP A 134 -0.55 11.38 -19.83
CA ASP A 134 -0.62 10.22 -18.95
C ASP A 134 -2.05 9.71 -18.74
N ALA A 135 -3.06 10.58 -18.81
CA ALA A 135 -4.46 10.18 -18.63
C ALA A 135 -4.96 9.38 -19.84
N ARG A 136 -4.63 9.83 -21.05
CA ARG A 136 -4.88 9.07 -22.27
C ARG A 136 -4.09 7.76 -22.29
N PHE A 137 -2.84 7.79 -21.86
CA PHE A 137 -2.01 6.59 -21.79
C PHE A 137 -2.57 5.57 -20.79
N ALA A 138 -2.99 6.01 -19.60
CA ALA A 138 -3.64 5.16 -18.61
C ALA A 138 -4.91 4.47 -19.16
N HIS A 139 -5.70 5.16 -19.97
CA HIS A 139 -6.88 4.58 -20.62
C HIS A 139 -6.53 3.46 -21.63
N CYS A 140 -5.35 3.52 -22.24
CA CYS A 140 -4.87 2.53 -23.21
C CYS A 140 -4.25 1.27 -22.57
N ILE A 141 -4.14 1.21 -21.23
CA ILE A 141 -3.56 0.05 -20.54
C ILE A 141 -4.59 -1.08 -20.46
N PRO A 142 -4.30 -2.29 -20.99
CA PRO A 142 -5.23 -3.40 -21.08
C PRO A 142 -5.37 -4.16 -19.75
N PHE A 143 -5.74 -3.43 -18.71
CA PHE A 143 -6.10 -4.01 -17.42
C PHE A 143 -7.49 -4.65 -17.52
N GLY A 144 -7.60 -5.95 -17.23
CA GLY A 144 -8.83 -6.73 -17.05
C GLY A 144 -9.91 -6.56 -18.13
N ASP A 145 -11.17 -6.78 -17.73
CA ASP A 145 -12.40 -6.75 -18.56
C ASP A 145 -12.74 -5.36 -19.14
N ARG A 146 -11.76 -4.46 -19.30
CA ARG A 146 -11.97 -3.18 -19.94
C ARG A 146 -12.29 -3.41 -21.41
N GLY A 147 -13.26 -2.63 -21.90
CA GLY A 147 -13.73 -2.70 -23.28
C GLY A 147 -12.59 -2.54 -24.30
N PRO A 148 -12.85 -2.88 -25.57
CA PRO A 148 -11.83 -2.96 -26.59
C PRO A 148 -11.01 -1.67 -26.66
N ILE A 149 -9.70 -1.86 -26.55
CA ILE A 149 -8.67 -0.85 -26.72
C ILE A 149 -8.96 -0.12 -28.04
N SER A 150 -9.21 1.19 -28.00
CA SER A 150 -9.43 1.96 -29.23
C SER A 150 -8.25 1.77 -30.19
N SER A 151 -8.49 1.81 -31.51
CA SER A 151 -7.40 1.72 -32.51
C SER A 151 -6.29 2.76 -32.31
N ASN A 152 -6.56 3.82 -31.55
CA ASN A 152 -5.62 4.86 -31.17
C ASN A 152 -4.66 4.50 -30.01
N CYS A 153 -4.72 3.27 -29.51
CA CYS A 153 -3.93 2.82 -28.36
C CYS A 153 -2.82 1.81 -28.72
N THR A 154 -2.71 1.36 -29.97
CA THR A 154 -1.70 0.38 -30.42
C THR A 154 -0.27 0.83 -30.07
N TYR A 155 0.05 2.11 -30.26
CA TYR A 155 1.35 2.68 -29.89
C TYR A 155 1.71 2.44 -28.41
N TYR A 156 0.71 2.50 -27.53
CA TYR A 156 0.86 2.38 -26.09
C TYR A 156 0.89 0.93 -25.64
N THR A 157 0.05 0.06 -26.21
CA THR A 157 0.04 -1.38 -25.90
C THR A 157 1.37 -2.05 -26.20
N ASP A 158 2.06 -1.66 -27.27
CA ASP A 158 3.36 -2.21 -27.65
C ASP A 158 4.50 -1.81 -26.69
N ARG A 159 4.25 -0.84 -25.81
CA ARG A 159 5.24 -0.25 -24.89
C ARG A 159 4.95 -0.60 -23.43
N MET A 160 4.10 -1.59 -23.20
CA MET A 160 3.74 -2.03 -21.87
C MET A 160 3.53 -3.54 -21.81
N ARG A 161 3.62 -4.07 -20.58
CA ARG A 161 3.30 -5.46 -20.28
C ARG A 161 2.60 -5.54 -18.94
N VAL A 162 1.38 -6.05 -18.92
CA VAL A 162 0.70 -6.42 -17.66
C VAL A 162 1.48 -7.57 -17.03
N ILE A 163 1.91 -7.39 -15.80
CA ILE A 163 2.77 -8.34 -15.08
C ILE A 163 2.06 -9.04 -13.92
N SER A 164 0.97 -8.46 -13.41
CA SER A 164 0.18 -9.11 -12.37
C SER A 164 -1.25 -8.61 -12.32
N LYS A 165 -2.14 -9.50 -11.90
CA LYS A 165 -3.50 -9.21 -11.42
C LYS A 165 -3.66 -9.93 -10.09
N ARG A 166 -3.98 -9.19 -9.04
CA ARG A 166 -4.16 -9.69 -7.69
C ARG A 166 -5.52 -9.29 -7.16
N ARG A 167 -6.15 -10.19 -6.40
CA ARG A 167 -7.42 -9.95 -5.74
C ARG A 167 -7.22 -9.89 -4.23
N LEU A 168 -7.98 -9.02 -3.57
CA LEU A 168 -8.13 -8.99 -2.11
C LEU A 168 -9.61 -9.21 -1.78
N GLY A 169 -9.88 -10.10 -0.83
CA GLY A 169 -11.23 -10.56 -0.51
C GLY A 169 -11.80 -11.51 -1.58
N GLY A 170 -12.91 -12.15 -1.23
CA GLY A 170 -13.58 -13.19 -2.00
C GLY A 170 -12.75 -14.47 -2.13
N ASN A 171 -13.25 -15.39 -2.95
CA ASN A 171 -12.49 -16.57 -3.37
C ASN A 171 -11.54 -16.20 -4.52
N GLN A 172 -10.26 -16.05 -4.21
CA GLN A 172 -9.23 -15.59 -5.17
C GLN A 172 -8.96 -16.59 -6.31
N GLU A 173 -9.38 -17.85 -6.17
CA GLU A 173 -9.25 -18.89 -7.20
C GLU A 173 -10.25 -18.70 -8.36
N ILE A 174 -11.25 -17.85 -8.20
CA ILE A 174 -12.21 -17.56 -9.27
C ILE A 174 -11.62 -16.53 -10.24
N ASP A 175 -11.36 -16.98 -11.47
CA ASP A 175 -10.75 -16.16 -12.52
C ASP A 175 -11.68 -15.09 -13.10
N ASN A 176 -12.98 -15.34 -13.14
CA ASN A 176 -13.96 -14.40 -13.69
C ASN A 176 -14.30 -13.31 -12.67
N ASP A 177 -14.15 -12.03 -13.04
CA ASP A 177 -14.37 -10.91 -12.11
C ASP A 177 -15.83 -10.82 -11.63
N TYR A 178 -16.80 -11.18 -12.48
CA TYR A 178 -18.22 -11.16 -12.11
C TYR A 178 -18.56 -12.26 -11.12
N GLU A 179 -18.05 -13.48 -11.30
CA GLU A 179 -18.23 -14.58 -10.35
C GLU A 179 -17.46 -14.36 -9.05
N TRP A 180 -16.21 -13.87 -9.13
CA TRP A 180 -15.43 -13.50 -7.93
C TRP A 180 -16.16 -12.46 -7.08
N LYS A 181 -16.73 -11.42 -7.70
CA LYS A 181 -17.52 -10.38 -7.01
C LYS A 181 -18.65 -10.96 -6.16
N LYS A 182 -19.30 -12.04 -6.60
CA LYS A 182 -20.39 -12.67 -5.83
C LYS A 182 -19.91 -13.29 -4.53
N THR A 183 -18.63 -13.67 -4.45
CA THR A 183 -18.02 -14.28 -3.25
C THR A 183 -17.55 -13.27 -2.20
N LEU A 184 -17.56 -11.96 -2.53
CA LEU A 184 -17.05 -10.94 -1.62
C LEU A 184 -17.82 -10.88 -0.31
N ALA A 185 -19.11 -11.18 -0.31
CA ALA A 185 -19.92 -11.13 0.91
C ALA A 185 -19.61 -12.25 1.89
N THR A 186 -19.07 -13.38 1.43
CA THR A 186 -18.71 -14.52 2.28
C THR A 186 -17.25 -14.48 2.75
N GLY A 187 -16.41 -13.62 2.16
CA GLY A 187 -15.02 -13.48 2.55
C GLY A 187 -14.44 -12.12 2.21
N PRO A 188 -14.99 -11.01 2.73
CA PRO A 188 -14.48 -9.68 2.39
C PRO A 188 -13.10 -9.43 3.02
N ALA A 189 -12.39 -8.45 2.49
CA ALA A 189 -11.14 -7.94 3.03
C ALA A 189 -11.29 -6.49 3.52
N LEU A 190 -10.40 -6.08 4.42
CA LEU A 190 -10.22 -4.68 4.79
C LEU A 190 -9.49 -3.95 3.65
N LEU A 191 -10.10 -2.90 3.11
CA LEU A 191 -9.64 -2.18 1.92
C LEU A 191 -9.05 -0.81 2.22
N GLN A 192 -9.56 -0.13 3.23
CA GLN A 192 -9.11 1.21 3.63
C GLN A 192 -9.23 1.33 5.16
N ILE A 193 -8.15 1.72 5.82
CA ILE A 193 -8.14 2.01 7.25
C ILE A 193 -8.55 3.46 7.40
N LEU A 194 -9.78 3.71 7.84
CA LEU A 194 -10.29 5.08 8.00
C LEU A 194 -9.88 5.66 9.35
N GLU A 195 -9.89 4.83 10.40
CA GLU A 195 -9.48 5.21 11.75
C GLU A 195 -8.81 4.02 12.44
N MET A 196 -7.83 4.34 13.28
CA MET A 196 -7.11 3.37 14.10
C MET A 196 -6.65 4.02 15.39
N VAL A 197 -6.43 3.19 16.41
CA VAL A 197 -5.91 3.62 17.71
C VAL A 197 -4.62 2.85 18.02
N PRO A 198 -3.61 3.47 18.65
CA PRO A 198 -2.39 2.76 19.00
C PRO A 198 -2.66 1.65 20.00
N LEU A 199 -2.10 0.45 19.78
CA LEU A 199 -2.34 -0.71 20.65
C LEU A 199 -1.83 -0.48 22.08
N PHE A 200 -0.75 0.30 22.23
CA PHE A 200 -0.21 0.64 23.56
C PHE A 200 -1.15 1.47 24.43
N GLU A 201 -2.23 2.04 23.88
CA GLU A 201 -3.27 2.72 24.68
C GLU A 201 -4.10 1.74 25.52
N PHE A 202 -4.06 0.44 25.20
CA PHE A 202 -4.73 -0.63 25.94
C PHE A 202 -3.85 -1.26 27.03
N VAL A 203 -2.62 -0.74 27.22
CA VAL A 203 -1.67 -1.22 28.23
C VAL A 203 -1.75 -0.34 29.47
N THR A 204 -2.07 -0.95 30.61
CA THR A 204 -2.19 -0.26 31.90
C THR A 204 -0.84 -0.05 32.59
N ASP A 205 0.11 -0.97 32.43
CA ASP A 205 1.45 -0.82 32.98
C ASP A 205 2.24 0.28 32.24
N LYS A 206 2.65 1.31 33.00
CA LYS A 206 3.32 2.49 32.45
C LYS A 206 4.68 2.19 31.83
N ALA A 207 5.45 1.27 32.42
CA ALA A 207 6.77 0.90 31.91
C ALA A 207 6.62 0.11 30.60
N VAL A 208 5.71 -0.86 30.58
CA VAL A 208 5.41 -1.65 29.38
C VAL A 208 4.90 -0.76 28.24
N LYS A 209 3.98 0.16 28.54
CA LYS A 209 3.49 1.16 27.56
C LYS A 209 4.63 1.98 26.98
N GLN A 210 5.56 2.46 27.82
CA GLN A 210 6.70 3.25 27.36
C GLN A 210 7.68 2.43 26.51
N ASN A 211 7.90 1.17 26.85
CA ASN A 211 8.74 0.25 26.08
C ASN A 211 8.12 -0.04 24.69
N LEU A 212 6.81 -0.25 24.61
CA LEU A 212 6.10 -0.38 23.33
C LEU A 212 6.25 0.88 22.47
N ILE A 213 6.06 2.07 23.06
CA ILE A 213 6.27 3.33 22.34
C ILE A 213 7.70 3.42 21.79
N THR A 214 8.70 3.00 22.57
CA THR A 214 10.11 3.00 22.16
C THR A 214 10.35 2.07 20.98
N ILE A 215 9.90 0.81 21.05
CA ILE A 215 10.16 -0.16 19.97
C ILE A 215 9.43 0.22 18.68
N ILE A 216 8.20 0.72 18.79
CA ILE A 216 7.41 1.17 17.63
C ILE A 216 8.10 2.34 16.93
N ARG A 217 8.63 3.31 17.69
CA ARG A 217 9.41 4.43 17.14
C ARG A 217 10.74 3.98 16.54
N TYR A 218 11.39 2.98 17.12
CA TYR A 218 12.61 2.41 16.56
C TYR A 218 12.33 1.78 15.19
N ARG A 219 11.31 0.92 15.09
CA ARG A 219 10.87 0.30 13.83
C ARG A 219 10.54 1.32 12.75
N GLN A 220 9.81 2.39 13.11
CA GLN A 220 9.52 3.49 12.20
C GLN A 220 10.79 4.04 11.55
N ARG A 221 11.77 4.38 12.38
CA ARG A 221 13.01 4.99 11.90
C ARG A 221 13.78 4.05 10.99
N GLN A 222 13.86 2.77 11.35
CA GLN A 222 14.53 1.77 10.52
C GLN A 222 13.85 1.61 9.15
N PHE A 223 12.51 1.57 9.14
CA PHE A 223 11.75 1.49 7.90
C PHE A 223 11.94 2.74 7.03
N ASP A 224 11.84 3.94 7.62
CA ASP A 224 12.00 5.21 6.90
C ASP A 224 13.39 5.34 6.26
N VAL A 225 14.44 4.94 7.00
CA VAL A 225 15.82 4.91 6.50
C VAL A 225 15.96 3.92 5.35
N SER A 226 15.52 2.67 5.55
CA SER A 226 15.59 1.61 4.53
C SER A 226 14.83 1.99 3.25
N GLN A 227 13.63 2.56 3.39
CA GLN A 227 12.84 3.05 2.26
C GLN A 227 13.57 4.18 1.52
N ALA A 228 14.11 5.18 2.24
CA ALA A 228 14.82 6.30 1.63
C ALA A 228 16.08 5.87 0.89
N GLU A 229 16.86 4.96 1.47
CA GLU A 229 18.05 4.40 0.84
C GLU A 229 17.72 3.59 -0.41
N SER A 230 16.68 2.75 -0.35
CA SER A 230 16.23 1.94 -1.48
C SER A 230 15.74 2.81 -2.64
N VAL A 231 14.92 3.83 -2.35
CA VAL A 231 14.45 4.81 -3.35
C VAL A 231 15.64 5.50 -4.01
N ARG A 232 16.60 6.00 -3.21
CA ARG A 232 17.80 6.68 -3.72
C ARG A 232 18.61 5.76 -4.63
N LEU A 233 18.81 4.50 -4.23
CA LEU A 233 19.60 3.54 -4.98
C LEU A 233 18.93 3.18 -6.32
N VAL A 234 17.64 2.86 -6.31
CA VAL A 234 16.89 2.53 -7.53
C VAL A 234 16.85 3.73 -8.49
N ASP A 235 16.52 4.92 -7.99
CA ASP A 235 16.42 6.11 -8.83
C ASP A 235 17.77 6.52 -9.42
N SER A 236 18.89 6.32 -8.70
CA SER A 236 20.24 6.59 -9.21
C SER A 236 20.64 5.71 -10.41
N ARG A 237 19.97 4.57 -10.61
CA ARG A 237 20.21 3.64 -11.72
C ARG A 237 19.33 3.94 -12.94
N LEU A 238 18.34 4.83 -12.80
CA LEU A 238 17.48 5.25 -13.90
C LEU A 238 18.23 6.25 -14.77
N GLN A 239 18.49 5.90 -16.02
CA GLN A 239 19.08 6.86 -16.96
C GLN A 239 18.07 7.96 -17.31
N PRO A 240 18.48 9.24 -17.38
CA PRO A 240 17.60 10.28 -17.90
C PRO A 240 17.13 9.89 -19.31
N CYS A 241 15.84 10.05 -19.60
CA CYS A 241 15.37 9.87 -20.95
C CYS A 241 16.09 10.90 -21.82
N VAL A 242 16.81 10.45 -22.85
CA VAL A 242 17.50 11.32 -23.79
C VAL A 242 16.43 12.06 -24.60
N SER A 243 15.99 13.20 -24.08
CA SER A 243 15.13 14.11 -24.79
C SER A 243 15.98 14.82 -25.82
N GLY A 244 15.69 14.62 -27.11
CA GLY A 244 15.80 15.74 -28.04
C GLY A 244 15.03 16.90 -27.42
N ALA A 245 15.75 17.99 -27.14
CA ALA A 245 15.40 19.06 -26.21
C ALA A 245 13.93 19.50 -26.22
N GLN A 246 13.35 19.69 -25.03
CA GLN A 246 12.62 20.91 -24.70
C GLN A 246 12.46 21.06 -23.19
N THR A 247 12.97 22.18 -22.70
CA THR A 247 13.02 22.61 -21.31
C THR A 247 11.62 22.87 -20.78
N ILE A 248 11.22 22.15 -19.73
CA ILE A 248 10.15 22.59 -18.83
C ILE A 248 10.77 22.72 -17.44
N THR A 249 10.85 23.96 -16.98
CA THR A 249 11.34 24.36 -15.66
C THR A 249 10.48 23.74 -14.56
N ASN A 250 11.04 22.81 -13.79
CA ASN A 250 10.41 22.29 -12.59
C ASN A 250 10.60 23.28 -11.42
N ALA A 251 9.50 23.70 -10.81
CA ALA A 251 9.50 24.44 -9.56
C ALA A 251 9.95 23.54 -8.39
N PRO A 252 10.57 24.10 -7.34
CA PRO A 252 11.08 23.31 -6.22
C PRO A 252 9.94 22.86 -5.29
N PHE A 253 9.79 21.55 -5.11
CA PHE A 253 8.96 21.01 -4.04
C PHE A 253 9.67 21.22 -2.71
N LYS A 254 9.07 22.05 -1.84
CA LYS A 254 9.49 22.20 -0.44
C LYS A 254 9.23 20.89 0.31
N SER A 255 10.30 20.33 0.86
CA SER A 255 10.27 19.29 1.89
C SER A 255 9.46 19.79 3.09
N LEU A 256 8.26 19.23 3.30
CA LEU A 256 7.51 19.37 4.53
C LEU A 256 7.70 18.11 5.36
N SER A 257 8.52 18.23 6.40
CA SER A 257 8.62 17.29 7.50
C SER A 257 7.37 17.40 8.38
N VAL A 258 6.49 16.41 8.30
CA VAL A 258 5.37 16.22 9.23
C VAL A 258 5.47 14.79 9.78
N PRO A 259 5.30 14.56 11.10
CA PRO A 259 5.35 13.22 11.68
C PRO A 259 4.06 12.45 11.33
N TYR A 260 4.19 11.24 10.78
CA TYR A 260 3.06 10.39 10.40
C TYR A 260 3.12 8.99 11.03
N PRO A 261 1.97 8.29 11.16
CA PRO A 261 1.89 6.93 11.69
C PRO A 261 2.44 5.90 10.68
N ILE A 262 2.69 4.68 11.14
CA ILE A 262 3.74 3.78 10.63
C ILE A 262 3.15 2.46 10.13
N LEU A 263 3.75 1.90 9.08
CA LEU A 263 3.67 0.49 8.71
C LEU A 263 4.34 -0.38 9.80
N GLY A 264 3.51 -0.94 10.68
CA GLY A 264 3.82 -2.17 11.40
C GLY A 264 2.80 -3.21 10.96
N GLU A 265 3.27 -4.43 10.76
CA GLU A 265 2.51 -5.60 10.30
C GLU A 265 1.08 -5.62 10.85
N TYR A 266 0.10 -5.58 9.96
CA TYR A 266 -1.30 -5.63 10.34
C TYR A 266 -1.71 -7.10 10.47
N CYS A 267 -1.59 -7.64 11.67
CA CYS A 267 -2.35 -8.81 12.04
C CYS A 267 -3.81 -8.41 12.29
N ILE A 268 -4.71 -9.01 11.53
CA ILE A 268 -6.15 -8.97 11.79
C ILE A 268 -6.37 -9.88 12.99
N ILE A 269 -6.79 -9.31 14.12
CA ILE A 269 -7.45 -10.04 15.20
C ILE A 269 -8.96 -9.86 15.04
#